data_AF-A0A424RVY8-F1
#
_entry.id   AF-A0A424RVY8-F1
#
_cell.length_a   1.000
_cell.length_b   1.000
_cell.length_c   1.000
_cell.angle_alpha   90.00
_cell.angle_beta   90.00
_cell.angle_gamma   90.00
#
_symmetry.space_group_name_H-M   'P 1'
#
loop_
_entity.id
_entity.type
_entity.pdbx_description
1 polymer ?
#
loop_
_entity_poly.entity_id
_entity_poly.type
_entity_poly.pdbx_seq_one_letter_code
_entity_poly.pdbx_strand_id
1 'polypeptide(L)'
;MIKYYTRVCNFYFGSISIEKVKKKLTIPLHGNKLISFDTIEILSRKSIRRINIKKINILENNIKKKILLDISKISKKKKFKNLKFSNLPILMGVLNLTPNSFSDGGRYNKKNLGVKHAKKLIKDGCGILDIGGEATNPGSKEVNQGTEWKRLFPILKKIKNFKIIISLDSRKSKIMRKGIKNKISLVNDVSGFEHDPNTIKVLKDTNIPFVIHHMQGNPSTMQKNPKYNNVVLDIYDYFEKKIKYVRSKGIKHNNIILDPGIGFGKNLKHNITLLKNISIYHSLGLPIMLGTSRKRFIKNLSGVNDSKERLGGTISSSLLAIMQGVQILRVHDVNEVNQSIKVFNSLKF
;
A
#
# COMPACT_ATOMS: atom_id res chain seq x y z
N MET A 1 -22.93 14.08 16.53
CA MET A 1 -23.44 12.88 15.83
C MET A 1 -22.34 11.81 15.78
N ILE A 2 -22.64 10.55 16.09
CA ILE A 2 -21.64 9.45 16.12
C ILE A 2 -21.20 9.11 14.69
N LYS A 3 -19.89 9.02 14.44
CA LYS A 3 -19.33 8.56 13.16
C LYS A 3 -19.15 7.04 13.17
N TYR A 4 -19.67 6.38 12.13
CA TYR A 4 -19.55 4.95 11.93
C TYR A 4 -18.61 4.60 10.77
N TYR A 5 -17.88 3.49 10.94
CA TYR A 5 -16.94 2.94 9.99
C TYR A 5 -17.30 1.49 9.69
N THR A 6 -17.02 1.03 8.47
CA THR A 6 -17.28 -0.35 8.05
C THR A 6 -15.96 -1.06 7.80
N ARG A 7 -15.76 -2.19 8.48
CA ARG A 7 -14.67 -3.12 8.19
C ARG A 7 -15.24 -4.42 7.65
N VAL A 8 -14.65 -4.94 6.58
CA VAL A 8 -15.01 -6.25 6.03
C VAL A 8 -14.21 -7.35 6.72
N CYS A 9 -14.88 -8.46 7.03
CA CYS A 9 -14.36 -9.59 7.80
C CYS A 9 -14.81 -10.91 7.18
N ASN A 10 -14.18 -12.01 7.58
CA ASN A 10 -14.50 -13.37 7.11
C ASN A 10 -14.41 -13.51 5.58
N PHE A 11 -13.18 -13.52 5.07
CA PHE A 11 -12.91 -13.60 3.64
C PHE A 11 -12.93 -15.03 3.10
N TYR A 12 -13.51 -15.21 1.92
CA TYR A 12 -13.46 -16.41 1.10
C TYR A 12 -12.59 -16.17 -0.13
N PHE A 13 -11.95 -17.22 -0.63
CA PHE A 13 -10.98 -17.14 -1.72
C PHE A 13 -11.29 -18.18 -2.81
N GLY A 14 -10.80 -17.96 -4.04
CA GLY A 14 -10.79 -18.95 -5.12
C GLY A 14 -12.18 -19.43 -5.56
N SER A 15 -12.28 -20.72 -5.85
CA SER A 15 -13.52 -21.41 -6.27
C SER A 15 -14.65 -21.25 -5.24
N ILE A 16 -14.34 -21.42 -3.95
CA ILE A 16 -15.29 -21.25 -2.84
C ILE A 16 -15.89 -19.84 -2.86
N SER A 17 -15.06 -18.81 -3.08
CA SER A 17 -15.54 -17.43 -3.21
C SER A 17 -16.46 -17.28 -4.43
N ILE A 18 -16.08 -17.81 -5.59
CA ILE A 18 -16.88 -17.73 -6.82
C ILE A 18 -18.26 -18.34 -6.60
N GLU A 19 -18.32 -19.53 -5.99
CA GLU A 19 -19.57 -20.24 -5.72
C GLU A 19 -20.47 -19.47 -4.75
N LYS A 20 -19.91 -18.96 -3.64
CA LYS A 20 -20.66 -18.17 -2.65
C LYS A 20 -21.18 -16.85 -3.23
N VAL A 21 -20.41 -16.19 -4.09
CA VAL A 21 -20.85 -14.98 -4.81
C VAL A 21 -21.99 -15.32 -5.76
N LYS A 22 -21.92 -16.45 -6.50
CA LYS A 22 -23.00 -16.92 -7.40
C LYS A 22 -24.30 -17.17 -6.62
N LYS A 23 -24.20 -17.77 -5.42
CA LYS A 23 -25.32 -18.01 -4.49
C LYS A 23 -25.77 -16.76 -3.71
N LYS A 24 -25.18 -15.58 -3.96
CA LYS A 24 -25.44 -14.32 -3.23
C LYS A 24 -25.25 -14.44 -1.70
N LEU A 25 -24.36 -15.35 -1.26
CA LEU A 25 -24.04 -15.56 0.15
C LEU A 25 -22.93 -14.63 0.65
N THR A 26 -22.10 -14.13 -0.28
CA THR A 26 -20.98 -13.23 -0.02
C THR A 26 -20.99 -12.05 -1.00
N ILE A 27 -20.27 -10.99 -0.66
CA ILE A 27 -20.07 -9.81 -1.51
C ILE A 27 -18.64 -9.84 -2.05
N PRO A 28 -18.41 -9.71 -3.38
CA PRO A 28 -17.07 -9.68 -3.95
C PRO A 28 -16.33 -8.42 -3.53
N LEU A 29 -15.06 -8.56 -3.12
CA LEU A 29 -14.20 -7.42 -2.82
C LEU A 29 -13.74 -6.78 -4.14
N HIS A 30 -13.98 -5.48 -4.31
CA HIS A 30 -13.53 -4.70 -5.47
C HIS A 30 -13.98 -5.31 -6.82
N GLY A 31 -15.13 -5.97 -6.83
CA GLY A 31 -15.70 -6.67 -7.98
C GLY A 31 -14.92 -7.91 -8.42
N ASN A 32 -13.93 -8.35 -7.64
CA ASN A 32 -13.18 -9.58 -7.90
C ASN A 32 -13.92 -10.77 -7.28
N LYS A 33 -14.41 -11.70 -8.10
CA LYS A 33 -15.13 -12.88 -7.61
C LYS A 33 -14.24 -13.90 -6.90
N LEU A 34 -12.93 -13.84 -7.09
CA LEU A 34 -11.95 -14.71 -6.42
C LEU A 34 -11.73 -14.35 -4.95
N ILE A 35 -12.25 -13.22 -4.48
CA ILE A 35 -12.21 -12.84 -3.08
C ILE A 35 -13.52 -12.17 -2.67
N SER A 36 -14.16 -12.69 -1.63
CA SER A 36 -15.44 -12.18 -1.15
C SER A 36 -15.54 -12.25 0.37
N PHE A 37 -16.54 -11.60 0.95
CA PHE A 37 -16.76 -11.59 2.40
C PHE A 37 -18.26 -11.69 2.71
N ASP A 38 -18.61 -12.19 3.89
CA ASP A 38 -20.01 -12.26 4.36
C ASP A 38 -20.25 -11.52 5.68
N THR A 39 -19.21 -10.96 6.28
CA THR A 39 -19.27 -10.38 7.61
C THR A 39 -18.69 -8.98 7.59
N ILE A 40 -19.30 -8.09 8.36
CA ILE A 40 -18.78 -6.75 8.60
C ILE A 40 -18.70 -6.46 10.10
N GLU A 41 -17.74 -5.63 10.46
CA GLU A 41 -17.73 -4.92 11.73
C GLU A 41 -18.15 -3.47 11.48
N ILE A 42 -19.11 -3.02 12.28
CA ILE A 42 -19.57 -1.63 12.36
C ILE A 42 -18.87 -1.04 13.56
N LEU A 43 -17.96 -0.09 13.31
CA LEU A 43 -17.14 0.53 14.34
C LEU A 43 -17.60 1.96 14.59
N SER A 44 -17.54 2.38 15.83
CA SER A 44 -17.41 3.78 16.24
C SER A 44 -16.14 3.90 17.09
N ARG A 45 -15.82 5.11 17.57
CA ARG A 45 -14.72 5.27 18.52
C ARG A 45 -14.99 4.62 19.89
N LYS A 46 -16.25 4.26 20.18
CA LYS A 46 -16.69 3.72 21.47
C LYS A 46 -17.22 2.29 21.41
N SER A 47 -17.51 1.76 20.22
CA SER A 47 -18.18 0.47 20.08
C SER A 47 -17.77 -0.26 18.80
N ILE A 48 -17.85 -1.58 18.85
CA ILE A 48 -17.65 -2.47 17.71
C ILE A 48 -18.79 -3.47 17.72
N ARG A 49 -19.49 -3.60 16.60
CA ARG A 49 -20.56 -4.59 16.42
C ARG A 49 -20.30 -5.41 15.16
N ARG A 50 -20.19 -6.72 15.31
CA ARG A 50 -19.99 -7.64 14.18
C ARG A 50 -21.34 -8.22 13.73
N ILE A 51 -21.61 -8.17 12.42
CA ILE A 51 -22.83 -8.73 11.84
C ILE A 51 -22.54 -9.44 10.51
N ASN A 52 -23.35 -10.45 10.19
CA ASN A 52 -23.39 -10.99 8.83
C ASN A 52 -24.10 -10.00 7.88
N ILE A 53 -23.67 -9.94 6.62
CA ILE A 53 -24.24 -9.05 5.60
C ILE A 53 -25.75 -9.23 5.40
N LYS A 54 -26.30 -10.42 5.67
CA LYS A 54 -27.75 -10.68 5.61
C LYS A 54 -28.55 -9.87 6.65
N LYS A 55 -27.90 -9.46 7.75
CA LYS A 55 -28.51 -8.66 8.83
C LYS A 55 -28.40 -7.15 8.60
N ILE A 56 -27.91 -6.67 7.45
CA ILE A 56 -27.83 -5.22 7.18
C ILE A 56 -29.22 -4.57 7.13
N ASN A 57 -30.24 -5.29 6.66
CA ASN A 57 -31.58 -4.72 6.48
C ASN A 57 -32.31 -4.39 7.77
N ILE A 58 -31.94 -5.01 8.89
CA ILE A 58 -32.51 -4.82 10.23
C ILE A 58 -31.76 -3.77 11.06
N LEU A 59 -30.75 -3.10 10.48
CA LEU A 59 -30.06 -2.00 11.15
C LEU A 59 -30.92 -0.73 11.16
N GLU A 60 -30.73 0.09 12.18
CA GLU A 60 -31.28 1.46 12.24
C GLU A 60 -30.98 2.24 10.95
N ASN A 61 -31.94 3.04 10.48
CA ASN A 61 -31.91 3.69 9.17
C ASN A 61 -30.61 4.47 8.88
N ASN A 62 -30.12 5.24 9.85
CA ASN A 62 -28.89 6.03 9.69
C ASN A 62 -27.65 5.15 9.50
N ILE A 63 -27.52 4.09 10.29
CA ILE A 63 -26.42 3.13 10.20
C ILE A 63 -26.54 2.34 8.89
N LYS A 64 -27.74 1.80 8.60
CA LYS A 64 -28.03 1.07 7.37
C LYS A 64 -27.62 1.85 6.13
N LYS A 65 -28.01 3.12 6.02
CA LYS A 65 -27.65 4.00 4.89
C LYS A 65 -26.13 4.13 4.74
N LYS A 66 -25.41 4.37 5.84
CA LYS A 66 -23.93 4.45 5.84
C LYS A 66 -23.28 3.13 5.40
N ILE A 67 -23.73 2.00 5.95
CA ILE A 67 -23.18 0.68 5.62
C ILE A 67 -23.44 0.33 4.15
N LEU A 68 -24.64 0.57 3.62
CA LEU A 68 -24.95 0.30 2.22
C LEU A 68 -24.08 1.15 1.27
N LEU A 69 -23.82 2.42 1.61
CA LEU A 69 -22.89 3.27 0.86
C LEU A 69 -21.47 2.73 0.87
N ASP A 70 -20.98 2.27 2.02
CA ASP A 70 -19.64 1.67 2.14
C ASP A 70 -19.55 0.35 1.35
N ILE A 71 -20.56 -0.52 1.47
CA ILE A 71 -20.63 -1.78 0.73
C ILE A 71 -20.64 -1.54 -0.78
N SER A 72 -21.34 -0.52 -1.26
CA SER A 72 -21.31 -0.10 -2.67
C SER A 72 -19.89 0.31 -3.10
N LYS A 73 -19.17 1.07 -2.27
CA LYS A 73 -17.77 1.42 -2.54
C LYS A 73 -16.87 0.19 -2.54
N ILE A 74 -17.05 -0.73 -1.60
CA ILE A 74 -16.25 -1.96 -1.45
C ILE A 74 -16.46 -2.87 -2.66
N SER A 75 -17.70 -3.13 -3.06
CA SER A 75 -18.01 -4.12 -4.09
C SER A 75 -17.75 -3.64 -5.53
N LYS A 76 -17.68 -2.32 -5.75
CA LYS A 76 -17.49 -1.75 -7.09
C LYS A 76 -16.15 -2.15 -7.70
N LYS A 77 -16.19 -2.71 -8.91
CA LYS A 77 -15.00 -3.05 -9.71
C LYS A 77 -14.09 -1.83 -9.88
N LYS A 78 -12.80 -1.99 -9.57
CA LYS A 78 -11.81 -0.92 -9.69
C LYS A 78 -11.18 -0.95 -11.07
N LYS A 79 -11.33 0.15 -11.83
CA LYS A 79 -10.54 0.42 -13.03
C LYS A 79 -9.34 1.26 -12.61
N PHE A 80 -8.14 0.77 -12.90
CA PHE A 80 -6.89 1.44 -12.56
C PHE A 80 -5.99 1.46 -13.80
N LYS A 81 -5.43 2.62 -14.11
CA LYS A 81 -4.56 2.79 -15.28
C LYS A 81 -3.33 1.88 -15.14
N ASN A 82 -3.11 1.03 -16.14
CA ASN A 82 -1.98 0.09 -16.25
C ASN A 82 -1.93 -1.04 -15.21
N LEU A 83 -2.78 -1.07 -14.17
CA LEU A 83 -2.85 -2.20 -13.21
C LEU A 83 -4.17 -2.97 -13.32
N LYS A 84 -4.07 -4.30 -13.30
CA LYS A 84 -5.21 -5.20 -13.18
C LYS A 84 -5.16 -5.91 -11.83
N PHE A 85 -6.21 -5.75 -11.03
CA PHE A 85 -6.36 -6.40 -9.72
C PHE A 85 -7.10 -7.74 -9.79
N SER A 86 -7.03 -8.44 -10.93
CA SER A 86 -7.66 -9.75 -11.11
C SER A 86 -6.87 -10.87 -10.42
N ASN A 87 -5.53 -10.80 -10.47
CA ASN A 87 -4.64 -11.75 -9.81
C ASN A 87 -3.94 -11.02 -8.66
N LEU A 88 -4.31 -11.36 -7.43
CA LEU A 88 -3.84 -10.70 -6.22
C LEU A 88 -3.04 -11.67 -5.33
N PRO A 89 -2.08 -11.17 -4.53
CA PRO A 89 -1.61 -9.78 -4.51
C PRO A 89 -0.66 -9.47 -5.67
N ILE A 90 -0.48 -8.18 -5.97
CA ILE A 90 0.59 -7.69 -6.85
C ILE A 90 1.83 -7.41 -6.00
N LEU A 91 2.96 -8.02 -6.34
CA LEU A 91 4.23 -7.72 -5.69
C LEU A 91 4.85 -6.45 -6.28
N MET A 92 5.19 -5.50 -5.40
CA MET A 92 5.96 -4.31 -5.71
C MET A 92 7.38 -4.49 -5.15
N GLY A 93 8.35 -4.71 -6.04
CA GLY A 93 9.75 -4.92 -5.69
C GLY A 93 10.47 -3.60 -5.42
N VAL A 94 11.17 -3.50 -4.29
CA VAL A 94 11.88 -2.28 -3.86
C VAL A 94 13.27 -2.19 -4.49
N LEU A 95 13.53 -1.12 -5.25
CA LEU A 95 14.82 -0.77 -5.82
C LEU A 95 15.31 0.59 -5.26
N ASN A 96 15.92 0.54 -4.07
CA ASN A 96 16.54 1.73 -3.49
C ASN A 96 17.89 2.00 -4.18
N LEU A 97 18.20 3.26 -4.47
CA LEU A 97 19.47 3.66 -5.11
C LEU A 97 20.28 4.59 -4.20
N THR A 98 20.30 4.28 -2.90
CA THR A 98 21.02 5.07 -1.89
C THR A 98 22.38 4.45 -1.55
N PRO A 99 23.37 5.26 -1.11
CA PRO A 99 24.70 4.79 -0.72
C PRO A 99 24.74 3.64 0.30
N ASN A 100 23.82 3.64 1.28
CA ASN A 100 23.85 2.66 2.37
C ASN A 100 23.11 1.37 2.04
N SER A 101 22.29 1.35 0.97
CA SER A 101 21.59 0.13 0.54
C SER A 101 22.53 -0.84 -0.16
N PHE A 102 23.65 -0.34 -0.68
CA PHE A 102 24.65 -1.08 -1.42
C PHE A 102 25.99 -0.43 -1.06
N SER A 103 26.64 -0.96 -0.02
CA SER A 103 27.96 -0.54 0.44
C SER A 103 28.83 -0.09 -0.75
N ASP A 104 29.21 1.19 -0.73
CA ASP A 104 29.91 1.97 -1.78
C ASP A 104 29.03 2.84 -2.70
N GLY A 105 28.55 3.96 -2.13
CA GLY A 105 27.66 4.98 -2.71
C GLY A 105 28.09 5.76 -3.96
N GLY A 106 28.86 5.15 -4.85
CA GLY A 106 29.16 5.63 -6.20
C GLY A 106 29.43 4.52 -7.22
N ARG A 107 29.55 3.25 -6.79
CA ARG A 107 30.01 2.14 -7.67
C ARG A 107 28.90 1.50 -8.52
N TYR A 108 27.61 1.72 -8.21
CA TYR A 108 26.49 1.15 -8.98
C TYR A 108 26.27 1.80 -10.36
N ASN A 109 26.54 3.10 -10.52
CA ASN A 109 26.52 3.73 -11.84
C ASN A 109 27.63 3.17 -12.76
N LYS A 110 28.74 2.70 -12.18
CA LYS A 110 29.88 2.13 -12.93
C LYS A 110 29.71 0.66 -13.32
N LYS A 111 28.92 -0.16 -12.58
CA LYS A 111 28.80 -1.63 -12.84
C LYS A 111 27.40 -2.15 -13.24
N ASN A 112 26.44 -1.27 -13.59
CA ASN A 112 25.06 -1.66 -13.97
C ASN A 112 24.28 -2.44 -12.90
N LEU A 113 24.74 -2.46 -11.65
CA LEU A 113 24.19 -3.36 -10.64
C LEU A 113 22.72 -3.03 -10.29
N GLY A 114 22.30 -1.76 -10.38
CA GLY A 114 20.89 -1.38 -10.14
C GLY A 114 19.96 -1.92 -11.23
N VAL A 115 20.44 -1.98 -12.47
CA VAL A 115 19.71 -2.61 -13.58
C VAL A 115 19.69 -4.14 -13.42
N LYS A 116 20.79 -4.75 -12.97
CA LYS A 116 20.83 -6.19 -12.65
C LYS A 116 19.82 -6.53 -11.54
N HIS A 117 19.77 -5.73 -10.48
CA HIS A 117 18.81 -5.88 -9.40
C HIS A 117 17.37 -5.72 -9.92
N ALA A 118 17.08 -4.69 -10.71
CA ALA A 118 15.78 -4.52 -11.36
C ALA A 118 15.36 -5.76 -12.17
N LYS A 119 16.27 -6.30 -13.01
CA LYS A 119 16.02 -7.53 -13.78
C LYS A 119 15.76 -8.73 -12.86
N LYS A 120 16.48 -8.83 -11.73
CA LYS A 120 16.26 -9.90 -10.75
C LYS A 120 14.85 -9.81 -10.14
N LEU A 121 14.45 -8.65 -9.62
CA LEU A 121 13.10 -8.47 -9.04
C LEU A 121 11.98 -8.81 -10.03
N ILE A 122 12.17 -8.45 -11.31
CA ILE A 122 11.22 -8.79 -12.38
C ILE A 122 11.19 -10.31 -12.61
N LYS A 123 12.36 -10.96 -12.71
CA LYS A 123 12.47 -12.41 -12.86
C LYS A 123 11.83 -13.15 -11.67
N ASP A 124 12.00 -12.62 -10.47
CA ASP A 124 11.43 -13.15 -9.23
C ASP A 124 9.90 -13.00 -9.17
N GLY A 125 9.31 -12.18 -10.05
CA GLY A 125 7.87 -12.08 -10.27
C GLY A 125 7.20 -10.82 -9.72
N CYS A 126 7.93 -9.71 -9.53
CA CYS A 126 7.25 -8.45 -9.20
C CYS A 126 6.44 -7.93 -10.40
N GLY A 127 5.24 -7.41 -10.13
CA GLY A 127 4.40 -6.74 -11.14
C GLY A 127 4.63 -5.22 -11.19
N ILE A 128 5.25 -4.67 -10.14
CA ILE A 128 5.63 -3.26 -10.04
C ILE A 128 7.07 -3.20 -9.55
N LEU A 129 7.88 -2.32 -10.16
CA LEU A 129 9.22 -1.99 -9.69
C LEU A 129 9.21 -0.58 -9.09
N ASP A 130 9.49 -0.45 -7.79
CA ASP A 130 9.47 0.83 -7.07
C ASP A 130 10.90 1.35 -6.87
N ILE A 131 11.25 2.42 -7.59
CA ILE A 131 12.60 3.00 -7.60
C ILE A 131 12.66 4.26 -6.74
N GLY A 132 13.62 4.30 -5.80
CA GLY A 132 13.80 5.43 -4.88
C GLY A 132 15.25 5.92 -4.86
N GLY A 133 15.47 7.23 -4.99
CA GLY A 133 16.80 7.86 -4.95
C GLY A 133 17.18 8.44 -3.57
N GLU A 134 16.20 8.52 -2.67
CA GLU A 134 16.29 9.09 -1.33
C GLU A 134 15.88 8.04 -0.29
N ALA A 135 16.61 7.97 0.82
CA ALA A 135 16.22 7.13 1.94
C ALA A 135 15.11 7.83 2.73
N THR A 136 14.07 7.07 3.10
CA THR A 136 12.94 7.54 3.91
C THR A 136 12.81 6.74 5.22
N ASN A 137 13.88 6.03 5.60
CA ASN A 137 13.97 5.29 6.85
C ASN A 137 14.10 6.24 8.05
N PRO A 138 13.71 5.83 9.27
CA PRO A 138 13.85 6.66 10.46
C PRO A 138 15.26 7.26 10.60
N GLY A 139 15.34 8.59 10.73
CA GLY A 139 16.59 9.32 10.94
C GLY A 139 17.39 9.62 9.65
N SER A 140 16.89 9.25 8.47
CA SER A 140 17.55 9.60 7.21
C SER A 140 17.54 11.11 6.97
N LYS A 141 18.68 11.64 6.49
CA LYS A 141 18.78 13.04 6.02
C LYS A 141 18.19 13.16 4.62
N GLU A 142 17.51 14.27 4.38
CA GLU A 142 17.03 14.64 3.05
C GLU A 142 18.20 14.89 2.11
N VAL A 143 18.03 14.53 0.84
CA VAL A 143 18.97 14.88 -0.22
C VAL A 143 18.34 15.89 -1.17
N ASN A 144 19.15 16.81 -1.68
CA ASN A 144 18.65 17.76 -2.68
C ASN A 144 18.20 17.04 -3.97
N GLN A 145 17.31 17.69 -4.71
CA GLN A 145 16.75 17.16 -5.97
C GLN A 145 17.82 16.83 -7.04
N GLY A 146 18.94 17.53 -7.07
CA GLY A 146 20.03 17.25 -8.02
C GLY A 146 20.67 15.88 -7.74
N THR A 147 20.99 15.64 -6.48
CA THR A 147 21.57 14.37 -5.99
C THR A 147 20.61 13.21 -6.19
N GLU A 148 19.33 13.38 -5.83
CA GLU A 148 18.31 12.34 -6.04
C GLU A 148 18.18 11.98 -7.53
N TRP A 149 18.12 12.98 -8.41
CA TRP A 149 18.03 12.75 -9.85
C TRP A 149 19.29 12.08 -10.43
N LYS A 150 20.49 12.46 -9.98
CA LYS A 150 21.75 11.83 -10.39
C LYS A 150 21.79 10.33 -10.07
N ARG A 151 21.12 9.90 -8.99
CA ARG A 151 20.98 8.48 -8.63
C ARG A 151 19.95 7.77 -9.51
N LEU A 152 18.80 8.41 -9.73
CA LEU A 152 17.66 7.82 -10.45
C LEU A 152 17.90 7.71 -11.96
N PHE A 153 18.35 8.79 -12.60
CA PHE A 153 18.32 8.94 -14.06
C PHE A 153 19.08 7.85 -14.83
N PRO A 154 20.32 7.48 -14.46
CA PRO A 154 21.08 6.47 -15.22
C PRO A 154 20.40 5.10 -15.23
N ILE A 155 19.71 4.75 -14.13
CA ILE A 155 18.98 3.50 -14.00
C ILE A 155 17.64 3.61 -14.74
N LEU A 156 16.85 4.66 -14.51
CA LEU A 156 15.59 4.92 -15.22
C LEU A 156 15.76 4.88 -16.74
N LYS A 157 16.82 5.51 -17.29
CA LYS A 157 17.11 5.51 -18.73
C LYS A 157 17.25 4.10 -19.30
N LYS A 158 17.76 3.15 -18.51
CA LYS A 158 17.99 1.74 -18.91
C LYS A 158 16.76 0.86 -18.70
N ILE A 159 15.97 1.11 -17.65
CA ILE A 159 14.80 0.28 -17.32
C ILE A 159 13.49 0.77 -17.93
N LYS A 160 13.42 2.01 -18.47
CA LYS A 160 12.18 2.60 -19.04
C LYS A 160 11.55 1.82 -20.19
N ASN A 161 12.30 0.91 -20.82
CA ASN A 161 11.82 0.06 -21.91
C ASN A 161 11.40 -1.34 -21.43
N PHE A 162 11.54 -1.63 -20.14
CA PHE A 162 11.04 -2.88 -19.59
C PHE A 162 9.51 -2.86 -19.63
N LYS A 163 8.89 -4.01 -19.98
CA LYS A 163 7.44 -4.16 -20.03
C LYS A 163 6.85 -4.37 -18.62
N ILE A 164 7.16 -3.46 -17.70
CA ILE A 164 6.68 -3.46 -16.31
C ILE A 164 6.31 -2.05 -15.87
N ILE A 165 5.43 -1.96 -14.88
CA ILE A 165 5.08 -0.69 -14.25
C ILE A 165 6.23 -0.25 -13.34
N ILE A 166 6.72 0.95 -13.61
CA ILE A 166 7.75 1.59 -12.80
C ILE A 166 7.07 2.62 -11.90
N SER A 167 7.15 2.38 -10.59
CA SER A 167 6.77 3.32 -9.55
C SER A 167 7.98 4.14 -9.12
N LEU A 168 7.78 5.43 -8.88
CA LEU A 168 8.83 6.34 -8.39
C LEU A 168 8.54 6.72 -6.93
N ASP A 169 9.41 6.29 -6.02
CA ASP A 169 9.41 6.67 -4.60
C ASP A 169 10.14 8.02 -4.45
N SER A 170 9.37 9.10 -4.40
CA SER A 170 9.90 10.45 -4.23
C SER A 170 8.85 11.40 -3.65
N ARG A 171 9.31 12.38 -2.87
CA ARG A 171 8.51 13.42 -2.23
C ARG A 171 8.64 14.79 -2.94
N LYS A 172 9.32 14.83 -4.09
CA LYS A 172 9.72 16.08 -4.78
C LYS A 172 9.09 16.15 -6.18
N SER A 173 8.25 17.15 -6.41
CA SER A 173 7.48 17.32 -7.65
C SER A 173 8.38 17.44 -8.89
N LYS A 174 9.56 18.07 -8.78
CA LYS A 174 10.54 18.16 -9.89
C LYS A 174 11.08 16.80 -10.30
N ILE A 175 11.31 15.91 -9.34
CA ILE A 175 11.74 14.52 -9.59
C ILE A 175 10.60 13.74 -10.23
N MET A 176 9.38 13.91 -9.75
CA MET A 176 8.19 13.31 -10.36
C MET A 176 8.04 13.73 -11.82
N ARG A 177 8.08 15.03 -12.15
CA ARG A 177 7.99 15.53 -13.54
C ARG A 177 9.08 14.93 -14.43
N LYS A 178 10.32 14.86 -13.95
CA LYS A 178 11.43 14.24 -14.69
C LYS A 178 11.24 12.72 -14.87
N GLY A 179 10.75 12.02 -13.86
CA GLY A 179 10.42 10.60 -13.92
C GLY A 179 9.31 10.31 -14.95
N ILE A 180 8.26 11.13 -14.98
CA ILE A 180 7.15 11.01 -15.94
C ILE A 180 7.65 11.14 -17.38
N LYS A 181 8.52 12.13 -17.65
CA LYS A 181 9.22 12.25 -18.94
C LYS A 181 10.09 11.02 -19.28
N ASN A 182 10.44 10.21 -18.29
CA ASN A 182 11.21 8.97 -18.42
C ASN A 182 10.35 7.70 -18.21
N LYS A 183 9.03 7.77 -18.50
CA LYS A 183 8.09 6.64 -18.52
C LYS A 183 7.80 5.96 -17.17
N ILE A 184 7.98 6.64 -16.03
CA ILE A 184 7.38 6.15 -14.78
C ILE A 184 5.85 6.16 -14.90
N SER A 185 5.18 5.19 -14.29
CA SER A 185 3.74 4.94 -14.42
C SER A 185 2.96 5.02 -13.12
N LEU A 186 3.66 5.17 -11.98
CA LEU A 186 3.08 5.31 -10.65
C LEU A 186 3.98 6.25 -9.82
N VAL A 187 3.38 7.14 -9.04
CA VAL A 187 4.09 7.96 -8.05
C VAL A 187 3.80 7.42 -6.65
N ASN A 188 4.84 7.16 -5.87
CA ASN A 188 4.76 6.77 -4.48
C ASN A 188 5.37 7.88 -3.61
N ASP A 189 4.52 8.68 -2.96
CA ASP A 189 4.98 9.79 -2.10
C ASP A 189 4.67 9.47 -0.64
N VAL A 190 5.72 9.06 0.09
CA VAL A 190 5.60 8.70 1.52
C VAL A 190 5.19 9.88 2.42
N SER A 191 5.24 11.12 1.93
CA SER A 191 4.78 12.30 2.67
C SER A 191 3.28 12.54 2.59
N GLY A 192 2.54 11.80 1.75
CA GLY A 192 1.11 12.07 1.54
C GLY A 192 0.87 13.46 0.93
N PHE A 193 1.81 13.92 0.10
CA PHE A 193 1.85 15.21 -0.60
C PHE A 193 2.07 16.44 0.27
N GLU A 194 2.56 16.25 1.50
CA GLU A 194 2.85 17.36 2.42
C GLU A 194 4.24 17.96 2.22
N HIS A 195 5.14 17.25 1.55
CA HIS A 195 6.52 17.70 1.41
C HIS A 195 6.73 18.78 0.34
N ASP A 196 6.12 18.61 -0.83
CA ASP A 196 6.21 19.55 -1.94
C ASP A 196 4.79 19.95 -2.39
N PRO A 197 4.37 21.20 -2.18
CA PRO A 197 3.01 21.64 -2.51
C PRO A 197 2.69 21.54 -4.01
N ASN A 198 3.70 21.50 -4.88
CA ASN A 198 3.51 21.35 -6.32
C ASN A 198 3.17 19.92 -6.74
N THR A 199 3.31 18.93 -5.85
CA THR A 199 3.00 17.52 -6.16
C THR A 199 1.57 17.36 -6.68
N ILE A 200 0.59 18.00 -6.06
CA ILE A 200 -0.81 17.91 -6.49
C ILE A 200 -1.00 18.42 -7.92
N LYS A 201 -0.31 19.51 -8.30
CA LYS A 201 -0.33 20.03 -9.67
C LYS A 201 0.23 19.00 -10.64
N VAL A 202 1.35 18.35 -10.32
CA VAL A 202 1.91 17.26 -11.16
C VAL A 202 0.90 16.13 -11.36
N LEU A 203 0.27 15.65 -10.28
CA LEU A 203 -0.68 14.55 -10.33
C LEU A 203 -1.92 14.91 -11.18
N LYS A 204 -2.41 16.15 -11.03
CA LYS A 204 -3.52 16.68 -11.84
C LYS A 204 -3.16 16.78 -13.32
N ASP A 205 -2.04 17.42 -13.64
CA ASP A 205 -1.60 17.70 -15.02
C ASP A 205 -1.38 16.40 -15.82
N THR A 206 -1.00 15.32 -15.15
CA THR A 206 -0.53 14.08 -15.81
C THR A 206 -1.51 12.90 -15.70
N ASN A 207 -2.53 12.99 -14.83
CA ASN A 207 -3.47 11.91 -14.54
C ASN A 207 -2.73 10.58 -14.23
N ILE A 208 -1.53 10.69 -13.65
CA ILE A 208 -0.71 9.53 -13.31
C ILE A 208 -1.29 8.86 -12.07
N PRO A 209 -1.31 7.52 -12.01
CA PRO A 209 -1.56 6.82 -10.76
C PRO A 209 -0.65 7.26 -9.63
N PHE A 210 -1.17 7.26 -8.40
CA PHE A 210 -0.37 7.62 -7.22
C PHE A 210 -0.80 6.90 -5.94
N VAL A 211 0.13 6.85 -4.99
CA VAL A 211 -0.09 6.36 -3.61
C VAL A 211 -0.31 7.54 -2.67
N ILE A 212 -1.38 7.49 -1.88
CA ILE A 212 -1.55 8.31 -0.69
C ILE A 212 -0.98 7.52 0.49
N HIS A 213 0.16 7.94 0.98
CA HIS A 213 0.81 7.33 2.14
C HIS A 213 0.47 8.10 3.42
N HIS A 214 0.24 7.39 4.53
CA HIS A 214 0.07 8.02 5.83
C HIS A 214 1.33 7.93 6.71
N MET A 215 1.82 9.11 7.13
CA MET A 215 2.92 9.28 8.06
C MET A 215 2.60 10.44 9.02
N GLN A 216 2.83 10.24 10.31
CA GLN A 216 2.84 11.32 11.31
C GLN A 216 4.27 11.86 11.43
N GLY A 217 4.45 13.17 11.31
CA GLY A 217 5.77 13.81 11.26
C GLY A 217 6.45 13.60 9.90
N ASN A 218 7.78 13.55 9.89
CA ASN A 218 8.61 13.31 8.70
C ASN A 218 9.66 12.22 8.99
N PRO A 219 10.42 11.70 8.01
CA PRO A 219 11.35 10.59 8.26
C PRO A 219 12.35 10.81 9.40
N SER A 220 12.76 12.05 9.67
CA SER A 220 13.69 12.38 10.78
C SER A 220 13.01 12.49 12.15
N THR A 221 11.70 12.73 12.21
CA THR A 221 10.96 12.99 13.47
C THR A 221 9.86 11.99 13.78
N MET A 222 9.42 11.17 12.81
CA MET A 222 8.22 10.33 12.90
C MET A 222 8.25 9.28 14.03
N GLN A 223 9.41 8.99 14.61
CA GLN A 223 9.50 8.05 15.74
C GLN A 223 9.51 8.73 17.11
N LYS A 224 9.51 10.07 17.15
CA LYS A 224 9.50 10.84 18.40
C LYS A 224 8.07 10.90 18.94
N ASN A 225 7.76 10.01 19.89
CA ASN A 225 6.49 9.94 20.64
C ASN A 225 5.21 10.07 19.78
N PRO A 226 4.99 9.20 18.77
CA PRO A 226 3.78 9.26 17.95
C PRO A 226 2.54 8.93 18.78
N LYS A 227 1.53 9.82 18.74
CA LYS A 227 0.26 9.69 19.48
C LYS A 227 -0.92 9.59 18.53
N TYR A 228 -1.82 8.64 18.82
CA TYR A 228 -3.11 8.47 18.18
C TYR A 228 -4.15 8.19 19.27
N ASN A 229 -5.37 8.68 19.09
CA ASN A 229 -6.49 8.32 19.96
C ASN A 229 -7.00 6.92 19.59
N ASN A 230 -7.12 6.65 18.29
CA ASN A 230 -7.36 5.32 17.76
C ASN A 230 -6.66 5.24 16.39
N VAL A 231 -5.48 4.63 16.34
CA VAL A 231 -4.63 4.64 15.14
C VAL A 231 -5.35 4.18 13.87
N VAL A 232 -6.28 3.23 13.97
CA VAL A 232 -7.01 2.71 12.81
C VAL A 232 -8.00 3.74 12.29
N LEU A 233 -8.79 4.34 13.18
CA LEU A 233 -9.83 5.31 12.82
C LEU A 233 -9.25 6.69 12.49
N ASP A 234 -8.17 7.09 13.15
CA ASP A 234 -7.46 8.34 12.89
C ASP A 234 -6.85 8.34 11.48
N ILE A 235 -6.25 7.22 11.06
CA ILE A 235 -5.71 7.05 9.71
C ILE A 235 -6.83 6.94 8.67
N TYR A 236 -7.95 6.32 9.03
CA TYR A 236 -9.13 6.31 8.17
C TYR A 236 -9.61 7.74 7.89
N ASP A 237 -9.75 8.54 8.95
CA ASP A 237 -10.17 9.94 8.86
C ASP A 237 -9.16 10.77 8.07
N TYR A 238 -7.86 10.51 8.24
CA TYR A 238 -6.81 11.10 7.41
C TYR A 238 -7.02 10.82 5.92
N PHE A 239 -7.22 9.55 5.54
CA PHE A 239 -7.44 9.20 4.14
C PHE A 239 -8.72 9.81 3.58
N GLU A 240 -9.82 9.80 4.34
CA GLU A 240 -11.06 10.43 3.91
C GLU A 240 -10.86 11.93 3.63
N LYS A 241 -10.16 12.64 4.52
CA LYS A 241 -9.81 14.06 4.32
C LYS A 241 -8.88 14.25 3.11
N LYS A 242 -7.86 13.42 2.96
CA LYS A 242 -6.88 13.52 1.87
C LYS A 242 -7.51 13.23 0.51
N ILE A 243 -8.40 12.23 0.43
CA ILE A 243 -9.19 11.93 -0.77
C ILE A 243 -10.08 13.14 -1.13
N LYS A 244 -10.79 13.73 -0.16
CA LYS A 244 -11.59 14.94 -0.38
C LYS A 244 -10.73 16.10 -0.90
N TYR A 245 -9.54 16.30 -0.32
CA TYR A 245 -8.59 17.33 -0.73
C TYR A 245 -8.11 17.15 -2.18
N VAL A 246 -7.65 15.95 -2.58
CA VAL A 246 -7.21 15.75 -3.98
C VAL A 246 -8.37 15.92 -4.97
N ARG A 247 -9.58 15.54 -4.57
CA ARG A 247 -10.81 15.73 -5.37
C ARG A 247 -11.15 17.20 -5.53
N SER A 248 -11.06 18.02 -4.49
CA SER A 248 -11.31 19.47 -4.58
C SER A 248 -10.27 20.21 -5.43
N LYS A 249 -9.07 19.64 -5.60
CA LYS A 249 -8.04 20.15 -6.53
C LYS A 249 -8.28 19.73 -7.99
N GLY A 250 -9.34 18.97 -8.27
CA GLY A 250 -9.76 18.60 -9.62
C GLY A 250 -9.29 17.22 -10.10
N ILE A 251 -8.60 16.45 -9.25
CA ILE A 251 -8.24 15.07 -9.56
C ILE A 251 -9.50 14.22 -9.36
N LYS A 252 -10.19 13.82 -10.45
CA LYS A 252 -11.47 13.06 -10.38
C LYS A 252 -11.33 11.54 -10.61
N HIS A 253 -10.18 11.08 -11.10
CA HIS A 253 -9.93 9.66 -11.40
C HIS A 253 -9.71 8.81 -10.14
N ASN A 254 -9.99 7.50 -10.21
CA ASN A 254 -9.76 6.54 -9.12
C ASN A 254 -8.42 5.81 -9.18
N ASN A 255 -7.44 6.31 -9.96
CA ASN A 255 -6.05 5.83 -9.94
C ASN A 255 -5.30 6.23 -8.65
N ILE A 256 -5.84 5.84 -7.50
CA ILE A 256 -5.32 6.17 -6.17
C ILE A 256 -5.16 4.87 -5.39
N ILE A 257 -4.00 4.69 -4.75
CA ILE A 257 -3.70 3.59 -3.82
C ILE A 257 -3.56 4.17 -2.42
N LEU A 258 -4.01 3.46 -1.39
CA LEU A 258 -3.86 3.84 0.01
C LEU A 258 -2.76 3.00 0.66
N ASP A 259 -1.81 3.65 1.33
CA ASP A 259 -0.79 2.99 2.16
C ASP A 259 -0.85 3.53 3.59
N PRO A 260 -1.38 2.75 4.55
CA PRO A 260 -1.46 3.14 5.96
C PRO A 260 -0.11 3.41 6.64
N GLY A 261 1.00 3.05 5.99
CA GLY A 261 2.35 3.46 6.36
C GLY A 261 2.90 2.70 7.57
N ILE A 262 2.99 1.37 7.48
CA ILE A 262 3.57 0.55 8.55
C ILE A 262 5.02 0.99 8.85
N GLY A 263 5.28 1.30 10.11
CA GLY A 263 6.55 1.81 10.60
C GLY A 263 6.79 3.31 10.38
N PHE A 264 5.85 4.06 9.81
CA PHE A 264 5.95 5.51 9.61
C PHE A 264 5.09 6.27 10.62
N GLY A 265 5.67 6.89 11.63
CA GLY A 265 4.86 7.65 12.61
C GLY A 265 4.16 6.77 13.64
N LYS A 266 4.66 5.57 13.95
CA LYS A 266 3.88 4.52 14.66
C LYS A 266 4.78 3.66 15.57
N ASN A 267 4.35 3.45 16.82
CA ASN A 267 5.00 2.51 17.75
C ASN A 267 4.60 1.05 17.46
N LEU A 268 5.13 0.10 18.23
CA LEU A 268 4.87 -1.34 18.03
C LEU A 268 3.36 -1.67 18.09
N LYS A 269 2.69 -1.23 19.17
CA LYS A 269 1.25 -1.46 19.38
C LYS A 269 0.43 -0.91 18.21
N HIS A 270 0.72 0.31 17.75
CA HIS A 270 0.07 0.94 16.61
C HIS A 270 0.20 0.10 15.33
N ASN A 271 1.41 -0.39 15.02
CA ASN A 271 1.63 -1.22 13.83
C ASN A 271 0.88 -2.55 13.90
N ILE A 272 0.88 -3.22 15.06
CA ILE A 272 0.13 -4.47 15.27
C ILE A 272 -1.37 -4.22 15.10
N THR A 273 -1.91 -3.19 15.75
CA THR A 273 -3.34 -2.85 15.65
C THR A 273 -3.73 -2.55 14.21
N LEU A 274 -2.89 -1.85 13.44
CA LEU A 274 -3.15 -1.60 12.02
C LEU A 274 -3.16 -2.86 11.18
N LEU A 275 -2.16 -3.73 11.34
CA LEU A 275 -2.09 -5.00 10.61
C LEU A 275 -3.30 -5.89 10.90
N LYS A 276 -3.75 -5.94 12.16
CA LYS A 276 -4.96 -6.70 12.57
C LYS A 276 -6.26 -6.16 12.00
N ASN A 277 -6.29 -4.89 11.57
CA ASN A 277 -7.52 -4.18 11.19
C ASN A 277 -7.47 -3.57 9.78
N ILE A 278 -6.52 -3.98 8.92
CA ILE A 278 -6.24 -3.31 7.64
C ILE A 278 -7.44 -3.32 6.69
N SER A 279 -8.31 -4.33 6.79
CA SER A 279 -9.47 -4.47 5.90
C SER A 279 -10.52 -3.36 6.06
N ILE A 280 -10.41 -2.51 7.09
CA ILE A 280 -11.28 -1.34 7.25
C ILE A 280 -11.16 -0.35 6.10
N TYR A 281 -9.95 -0.21 5.53
CA TYR A 281 -9.68 0.80 4.51
C TYR A 281 -10.32 0.47 3.16
N HIS A 282 -10.79 -0.78 2.95
CA HIS A 282 -11.56 -1.13 1.74
C HIS A 282 -12.86 -0.32 1.64
N SER A 283 -13.43 0.14 2.75
CA SER A 283 -14.64 0.99 2.74
C SER A 283 -14.41 2.40 2.17
N LEU A 284 -13.15 2.81 2.01
CA LEU A 284 -12.78 4.02 1.26
C LEU A 284 -12.87 3.81 -0.26
N GLY A 285 -13.03 2.55 -0.71
CA GLY A 285 -13.27 2.19 -2.10
C GLY A 285 -12.05 2.31 -3.01
N LEU A 286 -10.84 2.24 -2.45
CA LEU A 286 -9.56 2.31 -3.17
C LEU A 286 -8.68 1.10 -2.81
N PRO A 287 -7.80 0.64 -3.73
CA PRO A 287 -6.84 -0.43 -3.44
C PRO A 287 -5.88 -0.04 -2.31
N ILE A 288 -5.49 -1.04 -1.52
CA ILE A 288 -4.56 -0.93 -0.41
C ILE A 288 -3.21 -1.50 -0.81
N MET A 289 -2.14 -0.78 -0.45
CA MET A 289 -0.77 -1.24 -0.49
C MET A 289 -0.22 -1.36 0.93
N LEU A 290 0.65 -2.34 1.17
CA LEU A 290 1.40 -2.46 2.42
C LEU A 290 2.88 -2.73 2.20
N GLY A 291 3.72 -1.99 2.92
CA GLY A 291 5.17 -2.25 3.02
C GLY A 291 5.57 -2.67 4.43
N THR A 292 5.53 -3.98 4.71
CA THR A 292 5.98 -4.56 6.01
C THR A 292 7.41 -5.07 5.98
N SER A 293 7.95 -5.31 4.78
CA SER A 293 9.23 -5.97 4.57
C SER A 293 10.38 -5.30 5.33
N ARG A 294 11.09 -6.12 6.11
CA ARG A 294 12.26 -5.75 6.93
C ARG A 294 12.02 -4.65 7.97
N LYS A 295 10.77 -4.29 8.29
CA LYS A 295 10.47 -3.19 9.23
C LYS A 295 10.79 -3.55 10.68
N ARG A 296 11.09 -2.53 11.48
CA ARG A 296 11.49 -2.64 12.90
C ARG A 296 10.46 -3.35 13.79
N PHE A 297 9.17 -3.30 13.47
CA PHE A 297 8.17 -4.01 14.27
C PHE A 297 8.41 -5.53 14.27
N ILE A 298 8.97 -6.09 13.19
CA ILE A 298 9.33 -7.51 13.12
C ILE A 298 10.45 -7.81 14.10
N LYS A 299 11.55 -7.01 14.10
CA LYS A 299 12.63 -7.12 15.10
C LYS A 299 12.08 -7.16 16.52
N ASN A 300 11.20 -6.20 16.84
CA ASN A 300 10.68 -6.07 18.19
C ASN A 300 9.81 -7.27 18.62
N LEU A 301 9.19 -7.97 17.66
CA LEU A 301 8.38 -9.17 17.93
C LEU A 301 9.20 -10.46 17.89
N SER A 302 10.20 -10.55 17.01
CA SER A 302 11.05 -11.73 16.86
C SER A 302 12.04 -11.88 18.02
N GLY A 303 12.37 -10.78 18.70
CA GLY A 303 13.29 -10.79 19.85
C GLY A 303 14.65 -11.34 19.45
N VAL A 304 15.07 -12.41 20.12
CA VAL A 304 16.33 -13.13 19.86
C VAL A 304 16.43 -13.69 18.44
N ASN A 305 15.30 -13.86 17.74
CA ASN A 305 15.25 -14.40 16.38
C ASN A 305 15.31 -13.31 15.28
N ASP A 306 15.75 -12.08 15.57
CA ASP A 306 15.89 -11.03 14.54
C ASP A 306 17.00 -11.40 13.54
N SER A 307 16.80 -10.99 12.28
CA SER A 307 17.82 -11.07 11.23
C SER A 307 17.83 -9.78 10.42
N LYS A 308 18.86 -9.58 9.58
CA LYS A 308 18.92 -8.39 8.73
C LYS A 308 17.77 -8.36 7.71
N GLU A 309 17.43 -9.52 7.17
CA GLU A 309 16.40 -9.72 6.16
C GLU A 309 15.00 -9.78 6.78
N ARG A 310 14.88 -10.26 8.03
CA ARG A 310 13.58 -10.43 8.72
C ARG A 310 12.56 -11.19 7.86
N LEU A 311 13.04 -12.18 7.14
CA LEU A 311 12.28 -12.83 6.07
C LEU A 311 11.03 -13.53 6.63
N GLY A 312 11.17 -14.33 7.70
CA GLY A 312 10.06 -15.02 8.34
C GLY A 312 8.92 -14.07 8.72
N GLY A 313 9.21 -13.00 9.46
CA GLY A 313 8.20 -12.00 9.81
C GLY A 313 7.66 -11.19 8.61
N THR A 314 8.46 -11.00 7.56
CA THR A 314 8.00 -10.38 6.30
C THR A 314 6.97 -11.27 5.61
N ILE A 315 7.23 -12.58 5.51
CA ILE A 315 6.30 -13.57 4.95
C ILE A 315 5.03 -13.61 5.80
N SER A 316 5.13 -13.80 7.13
CA SER A 316 3.98 -13.89 8.02
C SER A 316 3.07 -12.66 7.92
N SER A 317 3.64 -11.46 7.94
CA SER A 317 2.86 -10.21 7.83
C SER A 317 2.26 -10.01 6.43
N SER A 318 2.93 -10.49 5.38
CA SER A 318 2.43 -10.45 4.00
C SER A 318 1.23 -11.39 3.80
N LEU A 319 1.30 -12.62 4.30
CA LEU A 319 0.20 -13.58 4.24
C LEU A 319 -1.03 -13.07 5.01
N LEU A 320 -0.83 -12.48 6.19
CA LEU A 320 -1.92 -11.83 6.96
C LEU A 320 -2.58 -10.70 6.16
N ALA A 321 -1.80 -9.91 5.42
CA ALA A 321 -2.32 -8.84 4.57
C ALA A 321 -3.15 -9.40 3.40
N ILE A 322 -2.71 -10.49 2.77
CA ILE A 322 -3.45 -11.20 1.71
C ILE A 322 -4.78 -11.73 2.26
N MET A 323 -4.78 -12.32 3.45
CA MET A 323 -5.99 -12.81 4.12
C MET A 323 -7.01 -11.71 4.42
N GLN A 324 -6.59 -10.45 4.42
CA GLN A 324 -7.44 -9.27 4.60
C GLN A 324 -7.69 -8.52 3.28
N GLY A 325 -7.35 -9.11 2.14
CA GLY A 325 -7.65 -8.60 0.80
C GLY A 325 -6.77 -7.44 0.33
N VAL A 326 -5.59 -7.24 0.93
CA VAL A 326 -4.63 -6.22 0.46
C VAL A 326 -4.15 -6.54 -0.96
N GLN A 327 -4.15 -5.54 -1.83
CA GLN A 327 -3.93 -5.74 -3.26
C GLN A 327 -2.46 -5.64 -3.68
N ILE A 328 -1.65 -4.84 -2.97
CA ILE A 328 -0.24 -4.63 -3.32
C ILE A 328 0.63 -4.86 -2.08
N LEU A 329 1.67 -5.68 -2.23
CA LEU A 329 2.68 -5.91 -1.19
C LEU A 329 4.01 -5.35 -1.67
N ARG A 330 4.54 -4.35 -0.95
CA ARG A 330 5.83 -3.73 -1.22
C ARG A 330 6.94 -4.45 -0.44
N VAL A 331 7.83 -5.14 -1.15
CA VAL A 331 8.80 -6.07 -0.56
C VAL A 331 10.19 -5.97 -1.17
N HIS A 332 11.23 -6.26 -0.36
CA HIS A 332 12.61 -6.36 -0.83
C HIS A 332 12.89 -7.76 -1.41
N ASP A 333 12.45 -8.79 -0.71
CA ASP A 333 12.69 -10.21 -0.99
C ASP A 333 11.56 -10.79 -1.85
N VAL A 334 11.52 -10.39 -3.14
CA VAL A 334 10.41 -10.74 -4.05
C VAL A 334 10.30 -12.25 -4.25
N ASN A 335 11.41 -12.94 -4.46
CA ASN A 335 11.42 -14.37 -4.76
C ASN A 335 10.78 -15.19 -3.63
N GLU A 336 11.22 -14.96 -2.41
CA GLU A 336 10.81 -15.70 -1.22
C GLU A 336 9.35 -15.39 -0.87
N VAL A 337 8.94 -14.12 -0.98
CA VAL A 337 7.55 -13.75 -0.79
C VAL A 337 6.67 -14.36 -1.88
N ASN A 338 7.08 -14.32 -3.15
CA ASN A 338 6.33 -14.94 -4.25
C ASN A 338 6.21 -16.46 -4.09
N GLN A 339 7.29 -17.13 -3.67
CA GLN A 339 7.27 -18.56 -3.34
C GLN A 339 6.24 -18.84 -2.23
N SER A 340 6.28 -18.07 -1.14
CA SER A 340 5.33 -18.23 -0.03
C SER A 340 3.89 -18.04 -0.47
N ILE A 341 3.62 -17.08 -1.38
CA ILE A 341 2.29 -16.81 -1.92
C ILE A 341 1.82 -17.98 -2.79
N LYS A 342 2.68 -18.53 -3.64
CA LYS A 342 2.33 -19.69 -4.48
C LYS A 342 1.93 -20.89 -3.62
N VAL A 343 2.74 -21.21 -2.61
CA VAL A 343 2.44 -22.29 -1.65
C VAL A 343 1.17 -21.99 -0.87
N PHE A 344 1.05 -20.80 -0.29
CA PHE A 344 -0.12 -20.39 0.48
C PHE A 344 -1.41 -20.46 -0.33
N ASN A 345 -1.37 -20.01 -1.58
CA ASN A 345 -2.48 -20.12 -2.51
C ASN A 345 -2.84 -21.60 -2.71
N SER A 346 -1.89 -22.46 -3.11
CA SER A 346 -2.17 -23.89 -3.32
C SER A 346 -2.73 -24.62 -2.09
N LEU A 347 -2.41 -24.18 -0.86
CA LEU A 347 -2.93 -24.76 0.39
C LEU A 347 -4.30 -24.21 0.81
N LYS A 348 -4.69 -23.03 0.32
CA LYS A 348 -5.98 -22.39 0.64
C LYS A 348 -7.12 -22.84 -0.28
N PHE A 349 -6.83 -23.72 -1.23
CA PHE A 349 -7.74 -24.14 -2.29
C PHE A 349 -8.06 -25.62 -2.19
#